data_AF-A0A849FI84-F1
#
_entry.id   AF-A0A849FI84-F1
#
_cell.length_a   1.000
_cell.length_b   1.000
_cell.length_c   1.000
_cell.angle_alpha   90.00
_cell.angle_beta   90.00
_cell.angle_gamma   90.00
#
_symmetry.space_group_name_H-M   'P 1'
#
loop_
_entity.id
_entity.type
_entity.pdbx_description
1 polymer ?
#
loop_
_entity_poly.entity_id
_entity_poly.type
_entity_poly.pdbx_seq_one_letter_code
_entity_poly.pdbx_strand_id
1 'polypeptide(L)'
;DEHPGYLGLDGSKLYYILNGELYSMATSAATLPLESEIQDLSFYTMVIKDGKMYGTDAKDFASNGSMAIYELSTKKELGVFEMGIIPGGVYFN
;
A
#
# COMPACT_ATOMS: atom_id res chain seq x y z
N ASP A 1 -10.72 -18.02 -0.09
CA ASP A 1 -9.36 -17.71 0.35
C ASP A 1 -9.03 -16.29 -0.01
N GLU A 2 -8.39 -15.63 0.94
CA GLU A 2 -7.85 -14.31 0.77
C GLU A 2 -6.33 -14.45 0.57
N HIS A 3 -5.79 -13.77 -0.42
CA HIS A 3 -4.39 -13.88 -0.80
C HIS A 3 -3.67 -12.58 -0.48
N PRO A 4 -2.48 -12.64 0.13
CA PRO A 4 -1.68 -11.44 0.34
C PRO A 4 -1.29 -10.85 -1.02
N GLY A 5 -1.48 -9.54 -1.15
CA GLY A 5 -1.19 -8.76 -2.34
C GLY A 5 -0.10 -7.72 -2.11
N TYR A 6 0.44 -7.23 -3.22
CA TYR A 6 1.32 -6.06 -3.26
C TYR A 6 2.52 -6.12 -2.30
N LEU A 7 3.28 -7.20 -2.34
CA LEU A 7 4.46 -7.34 -1.49
C LEU A 7 5.47 -6.21 -1.73
N GLY A 8 5.84 -5.49 -0.67
CA GLY A 8 6.83 -4.42 -0.70
C GLY A 8 7.88 -4.57 0.39
N LEU A 9 9.09 -4.04 0.14
CA LEU A 9 10.20 -4.05 1.09
C LEU A 9 10.64 -2.61 1.38
N ASP A 10 10.91 -2.32 2.65
CA ASP A 10 11.61 -1.11 3.08
C ASP A 10 12.63 -1.47 4.17
N GLY A 11 13.91 -1.36 3.84
CA GLY A 11 15.01 -1.85 4.68
C GLY A 11 14.87 -3.34 5.00
N SER A 12 14.71 -3.66 6.29
CA SER A 12 14.52 -5.03 6.79
C SER A 12 13.07 -5.38 7.13
N LYS A 13 12.11 -4.55 6.70
CA LYS A 13 10.68 -4.81 6.86
C LYS A 13 10.03 -5.16 5.52
N LEU A 14 9.17 -6.15 5.58
CA LEU A 14 8.28 -6.57 4.51
C LEU A 14 6.87 -6.10 4.84
N TYR A 15 6.16 -5.66 3.81
CA TYR A 15 4.80 -5.15 3.88
C TYR A 15 3.93 -5.86 2.85
N TYR A 16 2.68 -6.15 3.19
CA TYR A 16 1.71 -6.74 2.28
C TYR A 16 0.30 -6.33 2.68
N ILE A 17 -0.63 -6.36 1.73
CA ILE A 17 -2.05 -6.18 2.02
C ILE A 17 -2.73 -7.53 2.10
N LEU A 18 -3.59 -7.70 3.10
CA LEU A 18 -4.52 -8.82 3.24
C LEU A 18 -5.84 -8.24 3.77
N ASN A 19 -6.97 -8.54 3.13
CA ASN A 19 -8.29 -8.03 3.56
C ASN A 19 -8.43 -6.52 3.65
N GLY A 20 -7.79 -5.78 2.74
CA GLY A 20 -7.81 -4.32 2.79
C GLY A 20 -7.04 -3.75 3.98
N GLU A 21 -6.21 -4.56 4.64
CA GLU A 21 -5.36 -4.12 5.75
C GLU A 21 -3.89 -4.30 5.40
N LEU A 22 -3.08 -3.30 5.73
CA LEU A 22 -1.63 -3.36 5.60
C LEU A 22 -1.05 -4.08 6.81
N TYR A 23 -0.27 -5.12 6.58
CA TYR A 23 0.52 -5.80 7.59
C TYR A 23 2.01 -5.57 7.35
N SER A 24 2.81 -5.61 8.42
CA SER A 24 4.27 -5.57 8.31
C SER A 24 4.94 -6.59 9.22
N MET A 25 6.10 -7.10 8.78
CA MET A 25 6.95 -7.98 9.56
C MET A 25 8.42 -7.77 9.22
N ALA A 26 9.31 -8.13 10.14
CA ALA A 26 10.73 -8.22 9.81
C ALA A 26 10.95 -9.35 8.79
N THR A 27 11.88 -9.17 7.85
CA THR A 27 12.24 -10.22 6.87
C THR A 27 12.84 -11.47 7.51
N SER A 28 13.32 -11.37 8.75
CA SER A 28 13.80 -12.48 9.55
C SER A 28 12.73 -13.16 10.42
N ALA A 29 11.50 -12.63 10.46
CA ALA A 29 10.44 -13.18 11.30
C ALA A 29 9.88 -14.48 10.69
N ALA A 30 9.60 -15.47 11.53
CA ALA A 30 9.05 -16.77 11.12
C ALA A 30 7.55 -16.90 11.38
N THR A 31 6.92 -15.87 11.96
CA THR A 31 5.50 -15.82 12.31
C THR A 31 4.87 -14.57 11.70
N LEU A 32 3.65 -14.71 11.19
CA LEU A 32 2.91 -13.59 10.64
C LEU A 32 2.41 -12.65 11.76
N PRO A 33 2.30 -11.34 11.49
CA PRO A 33 1.69 -10.39 12.41
C PRO A 33 0.19 -10.68 12.57
N LEU A 34 -0.35 -10.45 13.76
CA LEU A 34 -1.79 -10.56 14.05
C LEU A 34 -2.52 -9.22 13.89
N GLU A 35 -1.79 -8.11 14.12
CA GLU A 35 -2.33 -6.76 14.08
C GLU A 35 -1.89 -6.06 12.78
N SER A 36 -2.82 -5.35 12.15
CA SER A 36 -2.53 -4.52 11.00
C SER A 36 -1.93 -3.16 11.38
N GLU A 37 -1.17 -2.60 10.46
CA GLU A 37 -0.58 -1.27 10.55
C GLU A 37 -1.58 -0.18 10.12
N ILE A 38 -2.32 -0.43 9.04
CA ILE A 38 -3.30 0.49 8.44
C ILE A 38 -4.49 -0.34 7.97
N GLN A 39 -5.71 0.15 8.19
CA GLN A 39 -6.96 -0.54 7.86
C GLN A 39 -7.73 0.21 6.76
N ASP A 40 -8.82 -0.40 6.28
CA ASP A 40 -9.77 0.20 5.33
C ASP A 40 -9.15 0.65 4.00
N LEU A 41 -8.16 -0.10 3.50
CA LEU A 41 -7.47 0.15 2.25
C LEU A 41 -8.18 -0.55 1.08
N SER A 42 -8.30 0.15 -0.04
CA SER A 42 -8.82 -0.40 -1.30
C SER A 42 -8.00 0.11 -2.48
N PHE A 43 -6.82 -0.47 -2.67
CA PHE A 43 -5.92 -0.06 -3.75
C PHE A 43 -5.96 -0.96 -4.97
N TYR A 44 -5.90 -0.34 -6.14
CA TYR A 44 -5.66 -0.96 -7.43
C TYR A 44 -4.19 -1.37 -7.62
N THR A 45 -3.25 -0.55 -7.14
CA THR A 45 -1.85 -0.95 -6.96
C THR A 45 -1.27 -0.33 -5.70
N MET A 46 -0.27 -0.99 -5.11
CA MET A 46 0.48 -0.47 -3.97
C MET A 46 1.97 -0.65 -4.18
N VAL A 47 2.74 0.39 -3.86
CA VAL A 47 4.21 0.37 -3.86
C VAL A 47 4.73 0.90 -2.53
N ILE A 48 5.76 0.25 -2.00
CA ILE A 48 6.48 0.68 -0.80
C ILE A 48 7.82 1.27 -1.23
N LYS A 49 8.13 2.48 -0.76
CA LYS A 49 9.42 3.14 -1.03
C LYS A 49 9.73 4.19 0.04
N ASP A 50 10.95 4.16 0.57
CA ASP A 50 11.54 5.21 1.43
C ASP A 50 10.61 5.66 2.58
N GLY A 51 10.15 4.70 3.39
CA GLY A 51 9.27 4.95 4.52
C GLY A 51 7.82 5.26 4.15
N LYS A 52 7.43 5.15 2.87
CA LYS A 52 6.08 5.50 2.40
C LYS A 52 5.41 4.36 1.68
N MET A 53 4.08 4.34 1.79
CA MET A 53 3.18 3.52 0.99
C MET A 53 2.45 4.43 0.01
N TYR A 54 2.49 4.05 -1.25
CA TYR A 54 1.80 4.70 -2.35
C TYR A 54 0.73 3.74 -2.84
N GLY A 55 -0.54 4.11 -2.66
CA GLY A 55 -1.67 3.31 -3.11
C GLY A 55 -2.43 4.07 -4.19
N THR A 56 -2.74 3.43 -5.32
CA THR A 56 -3.58 4.03 -6.35
C THR A 56 -4.99 3.46 -6.31
N ASP A 57 -5.95 4.24 -6.78
CA ASP A 57 -7.35 3.83 -6.94
C ASP A 57 -7.83 4.21 -8.34
N ALA A 58 -8.28 3.21 -9.10
CA ALA A 58 -8.85 3.38 -10.44
C ALA A 58 -10.34 3.79 -10.41
N LYS A 59 -10.98 3.77 -9.23
CA LYS A 59 -12.39 4.05 -8.99
C LYS A 59 -13.30 3.14 -9.82
N ASP A 60 -13.89 3.70 -10.88
CA ASP A 60 -14.84 3.05 -11.79
C ASP A 60 -14.18 2.59 -13.11
N PHE A 61 -12.85 2.70 -13.23
CA PHE A 61 -12.07 2.40 -14.44
C PHE A 61 -12.43 3.26 -15.67
N ALA A 62 -13.15 4.37 -15.47
CA ALA A 62 -13.57 5.28 -16.54
C ALA A 62 -13.27 6.76 -16.22
N SER A 63 -13.37 7.12 -14.95
CA SER A 63 -13.10 8.45 -14.40
C SER A 63 -11.65 8.61 -13.96
N ASN A 64 -11.23 9.84 -13.69
CA ASN A 64 -9.93 10.13 -13.08
C ASN A 64 -9.78 9.41 -11.74
N GLY A 65 -8.70 8.63 -11.61
CA GLY A 65 -8.36 7.91 -10.40
C GLY A 65 -7.73 8.81 -9.33
N SER A 66 -7.10 8.18 -8.35
CA SER A 66 -6.34 8.89 -7.31
C SER A 66 -5.12 8.10 -6.85
N MET A 67 -4.20 8.80 -6.18
CA MET A 67 -3.10 8.21 -5.44
C MET A 67 -3.13 8.74 -4.01
N ALA A 68 -3.20 7.84 -3.03
CA ALA A 68 -3.02 8.15 -1.62
C ALA A 68 -1.58 7.81 -1.19
N ILE A 69 -0.99 8.66 -0.35
CA ILE A 69 0.36 8.47 0.19
C ILE A 69 0.27 8.38 1.71
N TYR A 70 0.90 7.37 2.30
CA TYR A 70 0.97 7.18 3.75
C TYR A 70 2.42 7.18 4.22
N GLU A 71 2.67 7.77 5.39
CA GLU A 71 3.94 7.69 6.10
C GLU A 71 3.93 6.47 7.03
N LEU A 72 4.73 5.45 6.72
CA LEU A 72 4.69 4.15 7.39
C LEU A 72 5.13 4.22 8.86
N SER A 73 6.01 5.17 9.19
CA SER A 73 6.49 5.35 10.57
C SER A 73 5.40 5.84 11.52
N THR A 74 4.51 6.71 11.03
CA THR A 74 3.42 7.31 11.82
C THR A 74 2.05 6.73 11.50
N LYS A 75 1.96 5.91 10.44
CA LYS A 75 0.75 5.28 9.92
C LYS A 75 -0.31 6.30 9.45
N LYS A 76 0.13 7.53 9.14
CA LYS A 76 -0.75 8.63 8.74
C LYS A 76 -0.80 8.77 7.24
N GLU A 77 -1.98 9.05 6.72
CA GLU A 77 -2.15 9.56 5.36
C GLU A 77 -1.52 10.97 5.27
N LEU A 78 -0.64 11.15 4.29
CA LEU A 78 0.00 12.42 3.96
C LEU A 78 -0.83 13.23 2.96
N GLY A 79 -1.63 12.55 2.14
CA GLY A 79 -2.58 13.18 1.24
C GLY A 79 -3.04 12.28 0.10
N VAL A 80 -4.04 12.77 -0.62
CA VAL A 80 -4.61 12.14 -1.82
C VAL A 80 -4.51 13.10 -2.99
N PHE A 81 -4.04 12.58 -4.11
CA PHE A 81 -3.80 13.35 -5.33
C PHE A 81 -4.66 12.77 -6.47
N GLU A 82 -5.33 13.64 -7.21
CA GLU A 82 -6.08 13.23 -8.41
C GLU A 82 -5.11 12.82 -9.52
N MET A 83 -5.37 11.65 -10.10
CA MET A 83 -4.56 11.07 -11.19
C MET A 83 -5.39 11.00 -12.47
N GLY A 84 -4.77 10.59 -13.57
CA GLY A 84 -5.52 10.21 -14.78
C GLY A 84 -6.36 8.94 -14.59
N ILE A 85 -6.98 8.49 -15.68
CA ILE A 85 -7.77 7.26 -15.71
C ILE A 85 -6.85 6.04 -15.49
N ILE A 86 -7.26 5.14 -14.59
CA ILE A 86 -6.59 3.87 -14.28
C ILE A 86 -5.09 4.05 -13.98
N PRO A 87 -4.72 4.68 -12.85
CA PRO A 87 -3.32 4.78 -12.41
C PRO A 87 -2.77 3.40 -12.01
N GLY A 88 -2.22 2.65 -12.96
CA GLY A 88 -1.82 1.25 -12.79
C GLY A 88 -0.40 1.00 -12.24
N GLY A 89 0.37 2.03 -11.91
CA GLY A 89 1.73 1.87 -11.42
C GLY A 89 2.32 3.14 -10.81
N VAL A 90 3.32 2.96 -9.96
CA VAL A 90 4.11 4.03 -9.34
C VAL A 90 5.58 3.74 -9.61
N TYR A 91 6.30 4.68 -10.21
CA TYR A 91 7.70 4.52 -10.63
C TYR A 91 8.56 5.65 -10.07
N PHE A 92 9.78 5.32 -9.68
CA PHE A 92 10.77 6.24 -9.12
C PHE A 92 12.03 6.21 -9.99
N ASN A 93 12.68 7.37 -10.17
CA ASN A 93 13.93 7.52 -10.91
C ASN A 93 15.15 7.41 -9.99
#